data_AF-A0A9E6J8G5-F1
#
_entry.id   AF-A0A9E6J8G5-F1
#
_cell.length_a   1.000
_cell.length_b   1.000
_cell.length_c   1.000
_cell.angle_alpha   90.00
_cell.angle_beta   90.00
_cell.angle_gamma   90.00
#
_symmetry.space_group_name_H-M   'P 1'
#
loop_
_entity.id
_entity.type
_entity.pdbx_description
1 polymer ?
#
loop_
_entity_poly.entity_id
_entity_poly.type
_entity_poly.pdbx_seq_one_letter_code
_entity_poly.pdbx_strand_id
1 'polypeptide(L)'
;MMPNAMMKTITPLLLALCFFGQAHAIDKIPQSSSTIPVEQKQAAILLNADTYSVPEGLSQSTVTSLVEDKDGYVWIGTLNGLNRFDGKEFKHY
;
A
#
# COMPACT_ATOMS: atom_id res chain seq x y z
N MET A 1 17.89 15.36 59.42
CA MET A 1 16.49 14.92 59.22
C MET A 1 16.03 15.40 57.84
N MET A 2 15.65 14.50 56.94
CA MET A 2 14.75 14.79 55.82
C MET A 2 13.36 14.23 56.17
N PRO A 3 12.25 14.82 55.69
CA PRO A 3 11.60 14.33 54.45
C PRO A 3 11.12 15.50 53.55
N ASN A 4 11.37 15.55 52.25
CA ASN A 4 10.95 14.64 51.17
C ASN A 4 9.43 14.41 51.07
N ALA A 5 8.63 15.48 51.12
CA ALA A 5 7.20 15.42 50.78
C ALA A 5 6.59 16.80 50.50
N MET A 6 6.94 17.47 49.39
CA MET A 6 5.94 18.23 48.61
C MET A 6 6.43 18.70 47.24
N MET A 7 7.25 17.87 46.57
CA MET A 7 7.47 17.97 45.14
C MET A 7 6.24 17.40 44.40
N LYS A 8 5.06 18.03 44.52
CA LYS A 8 3.81 17.62 43.80
C LYS A 8 2.82 18.76 43.51
N THR A 9 3.27 20.01 43.36
CA THR A 9 2.33 21.13 43.08
C THR A 9 2.78 22.10 41.99
N ILE A 10 3.90 21.84 41.31
CA ILE A 10 4.48 22.80 40.32
C ILE A 10 4.24 22.36 38.86
N THR A 11 3.51 21.27 38.60
CA THR A 11 3.53 20.62 37.28
C THR A 11 2.16 20.31 36.66
N PRO A 12 1.15 21.21 36.73
CA PRO A 12 0.61 21.66 35.44
C PRO A 12 -0.06 23.06 35.46
N LEU A 13 0.50 24.09 36.09
CA LEU A 13 0.07 25.48 35.81
C LEU A 13 0.55 25.95 34.41
N LEU A 14 1.40 25.16 33.74
CA LEU A 14 1.88 25.42 32.38
C LEU A 14 1.01 24.80 31.27
N LEU A 15 -0.05 24.03 31.60
CA LEU A 15 -0.89 23.35 30.60
C LEU A 15 -2.13 24.17 30.18
N ALA A 16 -2.32 25.39 30.71
CA ALA A 16 -3.47 26.24 30.42
C ALA A 16 -3.21 27.35 29.38
N LEU A 17 -1.99 27.46 28.82
CA LEU A 17 -1.69 28.40 27.72
C LEU A 17 -1.93 27.82 26.32
N CYS A 18 -2.65 26.70 26.21
CA CYS A 18 -3.15 26.18 24.93
C CYS A 18 -4.31 27.00 24.32
N PHE A 19 -4.68 28.13 24.92
CA PHE A 19 -5.66 29.07 24.37
C PHE A 19 -4.96 30.34 23.89
N PHE A 20 -4.35 30.32 22.71
CA PHE A 20 -4.34 31.47 21.79
C PHE A 20 -3.87 30.95 20.43
N GLY A 21 -4.78 30.23 19.76
CA GLY A 21 -4.66 29.93 18.34
C GLY A 21 -4.65 31.23 17.54
N GLN A 22 -3.48 31.58 17.01
CA GLN A 22 -3.30 32.57 15.96
C GLN A 22 -2.68 31.86 14.75
N ALA A 23 -3.51 31.07 14.04
CA ALA A 23 -3.17 30.62 12.70
C ALA A 23 -3.50 31.76 11.75
N HIS A 24 -2.49 32.57 11.42
CA HIS A 24 -2.57 33.51 10.32
C HIS A 24 -2.77 32.72 9.02
N ALA A 25 -3.80 33.10 8.27
CA ALA A 25 -4.16 32.51 7.01
C ALA A 25 -3.00 32.60 6.01
N ILE A 26 -2.51 31.45 5.58
CA ILE A 26 -1.66 31.31 4.40
C ILE A 26 -2.16 30.08 3.64
N ASP A 27 -2.51 30.34 2.38
CA ASP A 27 -2.86 29.44 1.28
C ASP A 27 -4.09 28.52 1.40
N LYS A 28 -5.22 28.99 0.85
CA LYS A 28 -6.11 28.13 0.05
C LYS A 28 -6.66 28.88 -1.16
N ILE A 29 -5.91 28.84 -2.27
CA ILE A 29 -6.51 28.91 -3.60
C ILE A 29 -7.41 27.66 -3.71
N PRO A 30 -8.72 27.78 -4.03
CA PRO A 30 -9.57 26.61 -4.22
C PRO A 30 -9.16 25.91 -5.51
N GLN A 31 -8.36 24.86 -5.41
CA GLN A 31 -8.25 23.88 -6.49
C GLN A 31 -9.61 23.19 -6.58
N SER A 32 -10.26 23.34 -7.73
CA SER A 32 -11.50 22.70 -8.14
C SER A 32 -11.62 21.26 -7.63
N SER A 33 -12.34 21.08 -6.53
CA SER A 33 -12.78 19.77 -6.06
C SER A 33 -13.95 19.32 -6.93
N SER A 34 -13.64 18.67 -8.04
CA SER A 34 -14.58 17.79 -8.74
C SER A 34 -14.83 16.56 -7.85
N THR A 35 -15.55 16.74 -6.76
CA THR A 35 -16.11 15.63 -6.00
C THR A 35 -17.29 15.08 -6.79
N ILE A 36 -17.01 14.13 -7.68
CA ILE A 36 -18.05 13.23 -8.16
C ILE A 36 -18.25 12.17 -7.06
N PRO A 37 -19.47 11.92 -6.56
CA PRO A 37 -19.74 10.75 -5.73
C PRO A 37 -19.66 9.53 -6.65
N VAL A 38 -18.48 8.90 -6.71
CA VAL A 38 -18.26 7.65 -7.42
C VAL A 38 -18.79 6.52 -6.55
N GLU A 39 -20.12 6.40 -6.46
CA GLU A 39 -20.76 5.14 -6.10
C GLU A 39 -20.63 4.19 -7.30
N GLN A 40 -19.41 3.76 -7.58
CA GLN A 40 -19.14 2.67 -8.51
C GLN A 40 -19.54 1.36 -7.83
N LYS A 41 -20.85 1.11 -7.80
CA LYS A 41 -21.37 -0.22 -7.52
C LYS A 41 -21.12 -1.10 -8.73
N GLN A 42 -19.87 -1.53 -8.90
CA GLN A 42 -19.50 -2.51 -9.90
C GLN A 42 -20.13 -3.85 -9.49
N ALA A 43 -21.08 -4.33 -10.29
CA ALA A 43 -21.44 -5.75 -10.28
C ALA A 43 -20.21 -6.52 -10.81
N ALA A 44 -19.28 -6.85 -9.92
CA ALA A 44 -18.18 -7.73 -10.25
C ALA A 44 -18.78 -9.12 -10.52
N ILE A 45 -18.75 -9.54 -11.79
CA ILE A 45 -18.73 -10.98 -12.10
C ILE A 45 -17.55 -11.52 -11.29
N LEU A 46 -17.81 -12.45 -10.36
CA LEU A 46 -16.76 -13.04 -9.52
C LEU A 46 -15.84 -13.89 -10.40
N LEU A 47 -14.91 -13.22 -11.08
CA LEU A 47 -13.80 -13.86 -11.74
C LEU A 47 -12.83 -14.27 -10.63
N ASN A 48 -12.85 -15.54 -10.27
CA ASN A 48 -11.80 -16.12 -9.43
C ASN A 48 -10.54 -16.25 -10.29
N ALA A 49 -9.69 -15.24 -10.24
CA ALA A 49 -8.36 -15.25 -10.84
C ALA A 49 -7.32 -15.56 -9.76
N ASP A 50 -6.58 -16.65 -9.93
CA ASP A 50 -5.41 -16.93 -9.11
C ASP A 50 -4.30 -15.94 -9.48
N THR A 51 -3.61 -15.40 -8.47
CA THR A 51 -2.51 -14.45 -8.66
C THR A 51 -1.20 -15.15 -8.36
N TYR A 52 -0.25 -15.06 -9.29
CA TYR A 52 1.11 -15.56 -9.15
C TYR A 52 2.11 -14.41 -9.31
N SER A 53 3.04 -14.32 -8.38
CA SER A 53 4.10 -13.30 -8.33
C SER A 53 5.40 -13.96 -7.83
N VAL A 54 6.34 -13.14 -7.37
CA VAL A 54 7.65 -13.60 -6.87
C VAL A 54 7.52 -14.60 -5.71
N PRO A 55 6.63 -14.42 -4.71
CA PRO A 55 6.46 -15.39 -3.64
C PRO A 55 5.97 -16.77 -4.11
N GLU A 56 5.21 -16.82 -5.20
CA GLU A 56 4.67 -18.05 -5.78
C GLU A 56 5.64 -18.72 -6.77
N GLY A 57 6.82 -18.13 -7.01
CA GLY A 57 7.87 -18.73 -7.83
C GLY A 57 8.16 -18.02 -9.15
N LEU A 58 7.60 -16.84 -9.40
CA LEU A 58 8.03 -16.03 -10.55
C LEU A 58 9.40 -15.39 -10.28
N SER A 59 10.33 -15.44 -11.23
CA SER A 59 11.69 -14.86 -11.04
C SER A 59 11.70 -13.35 -10.76
N GLN A 60 10.78 -12.60 -11.39
CA GLN A 60 10.68 -11.15 -11.26
C GLN A 60 9.27 -10.68 -11.65
N SER A 61 8.75 -9.65 -10.98
CA SER A 61 7.35 -9.23 -11.07
C SER A 61 6.95 -8.52 -12.38
N THR A 62 7.92 -8.11 -13.19
CA THR A 62 7.70 -7.45 -14.47
C THR A 62 7.77 -8.47 -15.60
N VAL A 63 6.59 -8.93 -16.03
CA VAL A 63 6.45 -9.80 -17.20
C VAL A 63 6.57 -8.96 -18.48
N THR A 64 7.44 -9.41 -19.40
CA THR A 64 7.67 -8.77 -20.70
C THR A 64 7.10 -9.56 -21.88
N SER A 65 6.92 -10.88 -21.71
CA SER A 65 6.37 -11.75 -22.75
C SER A 65 5.66 -12.96 -22.15
N LEU A 66 4.66 -13.46 -22.87
CA LEU A 66 3.84 -14.61 -22.48
C LEU A 66 3.51 -15.44 -23.73
N VAL A 67 3.73 -16.76 -23.70
CA VAL A 67 3.33 -17.68 -24.77
C VAL A 67 3.03 -19.07 -24.21
N GLU A 68 1.98 -19.72 -24.71
CA GLU A 68 1.70 -21.13 -24.42
C GLU A 68 2.32 -22.00 -25.52
N ASP A 69 2.99 -23.09 -25.14
CA ASP A 69 3.50 -24.06 -26.09
C ASP A 69 2.48 -25.17 -26.42
N LYS A 70 2.81 -26.00 -27.41
CA LYS A 70 1.94 -27.10 -27.86
C LYS A 70 1.71 -28.19 -26.79
N ASP A 71 2.52 -28.21 -25.75
CA ASP A 71 2.46 -29.20 -24.67
C ASP A 71 1.68 -28.64 -23.46
N GLY A 72 1.16 -27.41 -23.56
CA GLY A 72 0.35 -26.74 -22.54
C GLY A 72 1.16 -26.01 -21.47
N TYR A 73 2.48 -25.84 -21.67
CA TYR A 73 3.27 -25.03 -20.75
C TYR A 73 3.16 -23.55 -21.09
N VAL A 74 3.07 -22.73 -20.04
CA VAL A 74 3.08 -21.28 -20.18
C VAL A 74 4.50 -20.76 -19.96
N TRP A 75 5.06 -20.14 -20.98
CA TRP A 75 6.36 -19.50 -20.95
C TRP A 75 6.20 -18.00 -20.69
N ILE A 76 6.93 -17.52 -19.70
CA ILE A 76 6.83 -16.16 -19.15
C ILE A 76 8.23 -15.56 -19.14
N GLY A 77 8.49 -14.62 -20.04
CA GLY A 77 9.69 -13.80 -19.98
C GLY A 77 9.49 -12.69 -18.97
N THR A 78 10.44 -12.53 -18.04
CA THR A 78 10.49 -11.39 -17.12
C THR A 78 11.70 -10.53 -17.42
N LEU A 79 11.82 -9.37 -16.77
CA LEU A 79 13.04 -8.57 -16.87
C LEU A 79 14.29 -9.30 -16.34
N ASN A 80 14.12 -10.38 -15.58
CA ASN A 80 15.21 -11.13 -14.99
C ASN A 80 15.01 -12.65 -15.11
N GLY A 81 14.91 -13.12 -16.35
CA GLY A 81 14.95 -14.56 -16.67
C GLY A 81 13.71 -15.08 -17.39
N LEU A 82 13.75 -16.37 -17.70
CA LEU A 82 12.66 -17.06 -18.36
C LEU A 82 12.03 -18.07 -17.39
N ASN A 83 10.71 -18.08 -17.31
CA ASN A 83 9.95 -18.95 -16.42
C ASN A 83 9.04 -19.82 -17.26
N ARG A 84 8.96 -21.11 -16.94
CA ARG A 84 7.97 -22.02 -17.50
C ARG A 84 7.04 -22.47 -16.38
N PHE A 85 5.74 -22.34 -16.59
CA PHE A 85 4.70 -22.71 -15.65
C PHE A 85 3.89 -23.89 -16.19
N ASP A 86 3.61 -24.86 -15.33
CA ASP A 86 2.86 -26.08 -15.66
C ASP A 86 1.43 -26.13 -15.06
N GLY A 87 0.98 -25.02 -14.48
CA GLY A 87 -0.28 -24.94 -13.74
C GLY A 87 -0.14 -25.12 -12.23
N LYS A 88 1.05 -25.50 -11.74
CA LYS A 88 1.33 -25.69 -10.31
C LYS A 88 2.64 -25.05 -9.88
N GLU A 89 3.69 -25.22 -10.67
CA GLU A 89 5.05 -24.83 -10.32
C GLU A 89 5.74 -24.05 -11.44
N PHE A 90 6.64 -23.16 -11.05
CA PHE A 90 7.52 -22.44 -11.95
C PHE A 90 8.89 -23.12 -12.04
N LYS A 91 9.41 -23.23 -13.27
CA LYS A 91 10.79 -23.59 -13.54
C LYS A 91 11.52 -22.41 -14.17
N HIS A 92 12.62 -22.00 -13.55
CA HIS A 92 13.48 -20.92 -14.02
C HIS A 92 14.53 -21.43 -15.03
N TYR A 93 14.84 -20.59 -16.02
CA TYR A 93 15.87 -20.78 -17.04
C TYR A 93 16.73 -19.53 -17.19
#